data_AF-A0A5J4P7Y6-F1
#
_entry.id   AF-A0A5J4P7Y6-F1
#
_cell.length_a   1.000
_cell.length_b   1.000
_cell.length_c   1.000
_cell.angle_alpha   90.00
_cell.angle_beta   90.00
_cell.angle_gamma   90.00
#
_symmetry.space_group_name_H-M   'P 1'
#
loop_
_entity.id
_entity.type
_entity.pdbx_description
1 polymer ?
#
loop_
_entity_poly.entity_id
_entity_poly.type
_entity_poly.pdbx_seq_one_letter_code
_entity_poly.pdbx_strand_id
1 'polypeptide(L)'
;LFSSVLYAQNPDALRCEYLINPLGIDVDSPRLSWMLNDERQDAVQNAYRIVVGIDSLAVTQGKGTAWNSQKQVSDKMLVAYQGKRLEPFTKYYWQIQIWDKDNTVRKSIVASFEIGMRGNNWQGAWISDRHGIDYKPAPYFRKTFPIKQRIKSGRVYVAVAGLYELSMNGEKIGNHRLDPTYTRFDRRTL
;
A
#
# COMPACT_ATOMS: atom_id res chain seq x y z
N LEU A 1 9.85 -44.04 -5.67
CA LEU A 1 10.64 -42.85 -6.06
C LEU A 1 9.69 -41.87 -6.74
N PHE A 2 9.01 -41.02 -5.97
CA PHE A 2 8.15 -39.98 -6.54
C PHE A 2 9.05 -38.81 -6.94
N SER A 3 9.29 -38.68 -8.24
CA SER A 3 9.90 -37.49 -8.83
C SER A 3 8.88 -36.36 -8.77
N SER A 4 8.90 -35.55 -7.71
CA SER A 4 8.29 -34.23 -7.74
C SER A 4 9.08 -33.39 -8.72
N VAL A 5 8.50 -33.10 -9.88
CA VAL A 5 8.98 -32.01 -10.74
C VAL A 5 8.84 -30.73 -9.92
N LEU A 6 9.94 -30.26 -9.34
CA LEU A 6 10.00 -28.98 -8.64
C LEU A 6 9.87 -27.87 -9.70
N TYR A 7 8.64 -27.51 -10.02
CA TYR A 7 8.37 -26.32 -10.81
C TYR A 7 8.84 -25.11 -10.01
N ALA A 8 9.79 -24.34 -10.55
CA ALA A 8 10.16 -23.05 -9.96
C ALA A 8 8.91 -22.17 -9.88
N GLN A 9 8.53 -21.78 -8.66
CA GLN A 9 7.31 -21.02 -8.39
C GLN A 9 7.50 -19.54 -8.78
N ASN A 10 6.39 -18.83 -8.91
CA ASN A 10 6.41 -17.41 -9.24
C ASN A 10 6.89 -16.56 -8.05
N PRO A 11 7.47 -15.36 -8.26
CA PRO A 11 7.76 -14.44 -7.16
C PRO A 11 6.50 -14.17 -6.34
N ASP A 12 6.66 -14.17 -5.02
CA ASP A 12 5.55 -14.05 -4.05
C ASP A 12 5.91 -13.07 -2.92
N ALA A 13 5.07 -13.01 -1.88
CA ALA A 13 5.20 -12.14 -0.72
C ALA A 13 5.41 -10.67 -1.09
N LEU A 14 4.68 -10.22 -2.12
CA LEU A 14 4.77 -8.86 -2.64
C LEU A 14 4.37 -7.84 -1.58
N ARG A 15 5.25 -6.87 -1.34
CA ARG A 15 5.06 -5.81 -0.35
C ARG A 15 5.42 -4.45 -0.90
N CYS A 16 4.73 -3.43 -0.42
CA CYS A 16 5.08 -2.03 -0.59
C CYS A 16 5.30 -1.44 0.80
N GLU A 17 6.44 -0.79 1.04
CA GLU A 17 6.85 -0.32 2.37
C GLU A 17 6.67 -1.40 3.46
N TYR A 18 7.08 -2.64 3.14
CA TYR A 18 6.99 -3.83 3.98
C TYR A 18 5.57 -4.32 4.32
N LEU A 19 4.54 -3.69 3.77
CA LEU A 19 3.14 -4.02 3.99
C LEU A 19 2.53 -4.70 2.76
N ILE A 20 1.54 -5.57 2.99
CA ILE A 20 0.77 -6.21 1.93
C ILE A 20 -0.35 -5.27 1.51
N ASN A 21 -0.36 -4.86 0.24
CA ASN A 21 -1.39 -3.99 -0.33
C ASN A 21 -1.75 -2.76 0.53
N PRO A 22 -0.76 -1.96 0.98
CA PRO A 22 -1.01 -0.90 1.94
C PRO A 22 -1.92 0.20 1.37
N LEU A 23 -2.71 0.78 2.25
CA LEU A 23 -3.54 1.95 1.97
C LEU A 23 -2.98 3.16 2.70
N GLY A 24 -2.98 4.31 2.04
CA GLY A 24 -2.67 5.58 2.69
C GLY A 24 -1.17 5.90 2.81
N ILE A 25 -0.31 5.34 1.98
CA ILE A 25 1.14 5.59 2.10
C ILE A 25 1.50 7.03 1.69
N ASP A 26 2.40 7.67 2.44
CA ASP A 26 2.79 9.06 2.29
C ASP A 26 4.22 9.25 1.71
N VAL A 27 4.88 8.17 1.30
CA VAL A 27 6.24 8.17 0.74
C VAL A 27 6.27 8.43 -0.77
N ASP A 28 7.09 9.36 -1.25
CA ASP A 28 7.20 9.73 -2.69
C ASP A 28 7.78 8.62 -3.57
N SER A 29 8.77 7.89 -3.07
CA SER A 29 9.41 6.76 -3.75
C SER A 29 9.25 5.49 -2.92
N PRO A 30 8.03 4.91 -2.86
CA PRO A 30 7.79 3.73 -2.05
C PRO A 30 8.64 2.55 -2.52
N ARG A 31 9.12 1.75 -1.57
CA ARG A 31 9.92 0.56 -1.79
C ARG A 31 9.03 -0.64 -2.05
N LEU A 32 9.28 -1.30 -3.16
CA LEU A 32 8.62 -2.53 -3.57
C LEU A 32 9.55 -3.70 -3.30
N SER A 33 9.05 -4.73 -2.64
CA SER A 33 9.81 -5.95 -2.35
C SER A 33 9.03 -7.21 -2.65
N TRP A 34 9.76 -8.28 -2.92
CA TRP A 34 9.22 -9.60 -3.21
C TRP A 34 10.15 -10.67 -2.64
N MET A 35 9.66 -11.90 -2.60
CA MET A 35 10.46 -13.07 -2.27
C MET A 35 10.49 -14.01 -3.47
N LEU A 36 11.60 -14.72 -3.63
CA LEU A 36 11.66 -15.86 -4.53
C LEU A 36 10.92 -17.02 -3.87
N ASN A 37 10.07 -17.66 -4.65
CA ASN A 37 9.51 -18.95 -4.32
C ASN A 37 10.15 -19.94 -5.30
N ASP A 38 11.28 -20.52 -4.93
CA ASP A 38 12.01 -21.46 -5.79
C ASP A 38 12.78 -22.43 -4.90
N GLU A 39 12.31 -23.67 -4.84
CA GLU A 39 12.84 -24.72 -3.96
C GLU A 39 14.06 -25.45 -4.57
N ARG A 40 14.46 -25.07 -5.79
CA ARG A 40 15.63 -25.68 -6.44
C ARG A 40 16.91 -25.27 -5.72
N GLN A 41 17.88 -26.18 -5.68
CA GLN A 41 19.23 -25.87 -5.22
C GLN A 41 19.82 -24.71 -6.05
N ASP A 42 20.51 -23.79 -5.38
CA ASP A 42 21.11 -22.58 -5.96
C ASP A 42 20.10 -21.68 -6.70
N ALA A 43 18.84 -21.65 -6.24
CA ALA A 43 17.84 -20.73 -6.75
C ALA A 43 18.31 -19.28 -6.59
N VAL A 44 18.27 -18.54 -7.69
CA VAL A 44 18.71 -17.15 -7.75
C VAL A 44 17.89 -16.37 -8.77
N GLN A 45 17.78 -15.08 -8.55
CA GLN A 45 17.31 -14.10 -9.53
C GLN A 45 18.51 -13.41 -10.15
N ASN A 46 18.64 -13.49 -11.48
CA ASN A 46 19.68 -12.79 -12.23
C ASN A 46 19.23 -11.40 -12.72
N ALA A 47 17.93 -11.21 -12.88
CA ALA A 47 17.36 -9.92 -13.29
C ALA A 47 15.91 -9.76 -12.85
N TYR A 48 15.44 -8.52 -12.84
CA TYR A 48 14.05 -8.20 -12.57
C TYR A 48 13.49 -7.12 -13.50
N ARG A 49 12.16 -7.02 -13.58
CA ARG A 49 11.43 -5.93 -14.21
C ARG A 49 10.15 -5.64 -13.44
N ILE A 50 9.99 -4.40 -12.99
CA ILE A 50 8.79 -3.91 -12.31
C ILE A 50 7.96 -3.11 -13.30
N VAL A 51 6.65 -3.34 -13.29
CA VAL A 51 5.66 -2.54 -14.04
C VAL A 51 4.62 -2.00 -13.06
N VAL A 52 4.33 -0.70 -13.12
CA VAL A 52 3.39 0.00 -12.25
C VAL A 52 2.42 0.84 -13.07
N GLY A 53 1.14 0.84 -12.71
CA GLY A 53 0.09 1.64 -13.35
C GLY A 53 -1.19 1.70 -12.53
N ILE A 54 -2.16 2.50 -12.98
CA ILE A 54 -3.47 2.66 -12.32
C ILE A 54 -4.54 1.70 -12.86
N ASP A 55 -4.23 0.98 -13.95
CA ASP A 55 -5.07 -0.07 -14.52
C ASP A 55 -4.37 -1.42 -14.30
N SER A 56 -4.98 -2.26 -13.46
CA SER A 56 -4.47 -3.59 -13.16
C SER A 56 -4.34 -4.49 -14.39
N LEU A 57 -5.23 -4.36 -15.38
CA LEU A 57 -5.20 -5.16 -16.61
C LEU A 57 -4.07 -4.67 -17.54
N ALA A 58 -3.84 -3.37 -17.62
CA ALA A 58 -2.68 -2.85 -18.34
C ALA A 58 -1.37 -3.32 -17.68
N VAL A 59 -1.32 -3.37 -16.35
CA VAL A 59 -0.15 -3.84 -15.60
C VAL A 59 0.16 -5.32 -15.87
N THR A 60 -0.84 -6.22 -15.87
CA THR A 60 -0.61 -7.65 -16.21
C THR A 60 -0.08 -7.85 -17.61
N GLN A 61 -0.43 -6.95 -18.54
CA GLN A 61 0.06 -6.93 -19.92
C GLN A 61 1.44 -6.26 -20.07
N GLY A 62 2.04 -5.78 -18.98
CA GLY A 62 3.33 -5.08 -19.00
C GLY A 62 3.25 -3.64 -19.52
N LYS A 63 2.04 -3.04 -19.58
CA LYS A 63 1.74 -1.72 -20.15
C LYS A 63 1.42 -0.67 -19.06
N GLY A 64 1.93 -0.86 -17.85
CA GLY A 64 1.78 0.11 -16.77
C GLY A 64 2.35 1.48 -17.15
N THR A 65 1.58 2.54 -16.94
CA THR A 65 1.89 3.91 -17.41
C THR A 65 2.60 4.78 -16.37
N ALA A 66 2.66 4.34 -15.11
CA ALA A 66 3.30 5.06 -14.03
C ALA A 66 4.81 4.76 -13.97
N TRP A 67 5.18 3.49 -14.12
CA TRP A 67 6.59 3.07 -14.17
C TRP A 67 6.77 1.76 -14.92
N ASN A 68 7.90 1.65 -15.61
CA ASN A 68 8.42 0.41 -16.15
C ASN A 68 9.93 0.43 -15.97
N SER A 69 10.47 -0.42 -15.10
CA SER A 69 11.90 -0.40 -14.81
C SER A 69 12.75 -0.88 -15.99
N GLN A 70 12.15 -1.44 -17.04
CA GLN A 70 12.84 -2.31 -18.00
C GLN A 70 13.52 -3.49 -17.29
N LYS A 71 14.24 -4.34 -18.05
CA LYS A 71 15.03 -5.42 -17.46
C LYS A 71 16.25 -4.83 -16.75
N GLN A 72 16.36 -5.09 -15.45
CA GLN A 72 17.47 -4.70 -14.60
C GLN A 72 18.27 -5.96 -14.25
N VAL A 73 19.54 -6.03 -14.66
CA VAL A 73 20.44 -7.15 -14.34
C VAL A 73 20.92 -6.97 -12.90
N SER A 74 20.25 -7.63 -11.97
CA SER A 74 20.41 -7.43 -10.54
C SER A 74 19.63 -8.49 -9.76
N ASP A 75 20.19 -8.91 -8.63
CA ASP A 75 19.60 -9.83 -7.65
C ASP A 75 18.81 -9.11 -6.56
N LYS A 76 18.70 -7.77 -6.61
CA LYS A 76 17.94 -6.99 -5.64
C LYS A 76 16.49 -7.45 -5.58
N MET A 77 15.97 -7.57 -4.36
CA MET A 77 14.58 -7.91 -4.06
C MET A 77 13.82 -6.81 -3.30
N LEU A 78 14.45 -5.63 -3.15
CA LEU A 78 13.88 -4.42 -2.56
C LEU A 78 14.31 -3.23 -3.40
N VAL A 79 13.36 -2.57 -4.05
CA VAL A 79 13.63 -1.52 -5.03
C VAL A 79 12.71 -0.33 -4.78
N ALA A 80 13.30 0.85 -4.63
CA ALA A 80 12.53 2.09 -4.55
C ALA A 80 11.90 2.41 -5.90
N TYR A 81 10.65 2.88 -5.87
CA TYR A 81 9.95 3.36 -7.05
C TYR A 81 10.69 4.54 -7.71
N GLN A 82 10.93 4.44 -9.01
CA GLN A 82 11.66 5.42 -9.82
C GLN A 82 10.86 5.91 -11.03
N GLY A 83 9.53 5.77 -10.98
CA GLY A 83 8.65 6.18 -12.06
C GLY A 83 8.21 7.64 -11.99
N LYS A 84 7.12 7.94 -12.70
CA LYS A 84 6.45 9.24 -12.65
C LYS A 84 5.99 9.56 -11.23
N ARG A 85 5.89 10.85 -10.89
CA ARG A 85 5.32 11.30 -9.62
C ARG A 85 4.00 10.59 -9.32
N LEU A 86 3.86 10.10 -8.09
CA LEU A 86 2.67 9.43 -7.62
C LEU A 86 1.65 10.46 -7.13
N GLU A 87 0.40 10.30 -7.54
CA GLU A 87 -0.68 11.24 -7.21
C GLU A 87 -1.35 10.87 -5.88
N PRO A 88 -1.73 11.86 -5.05
CA PRO A 88 -2.54 11.62 -3.87
C PRO A 88 -3.84 10.87 -4.18
N PHE A 89 -4.38 10.15 -3.21
CA PHE A 89 -5.67 9.42 -3.31
C PHE A 89 -5.74 8.40 -4.46
N THR A 90 -4.59 7.98 -4.98
CA THR A 90 -4.54 7.13 -6.17
C THR A 90 -4.05 5.74 -5.80
N LYS A 91 -4.83 4.73 -6.21
CA LYS A 91 -4.43 3.33 -6.11
C LYS A 91 -3.61 2.95 -7.33
N TYR A 92 -2.40 2.44 -7.07
CA TYR A 92 -1.51 1.89 -8.07
C TYR A 92 -1.47 0.37 -7.94
N TYR A 93 -1.32 -0.28 -9.09
CA TYR A 93 -1.10 -1.71 -9.25
C TYR A 93 0.31 -1.93 -9.76
N TRP A 94 0.92 -3.03 -9.33
CA TRP A 94 2.25 -3.39 -9.79
C TRP A 94 2.42 -4.90 -9.91
N GLN A 95 3.32 -5.30 -10.81
CA GLN A 95 3.71 -6.68 -11.03
C GLN A 95 5.23 -6.74 -11.22
N ILE A 96 5.85 -7.81 -10.73
CA ILE A 96 7.25 -8.11 -10.96
C ILE A 96 7.42 -9.29 -11.91
N GLN A 97 8.38 -9.16 -12.82
CA GLN A 97 8.92 -10.25 -13.63
C GLN A 97 10.36 -10.48 -13.18
N ILE A 98 10.75 -11.73 -13.02
CA ILE A 98 12.14 -12.10 -12.69
C ILE A 98 12.70 -13.01 -13.79
N TRP A 99 14.01 -13.01 -13.92
CA TRP A 99 14.76 -14.01 -14.66
C TRP A 99 15.51 -14.86 -13.63
N ASP A 100 15.22 -16.16 -13.62
CA ASP A 100 15.89 -17.10 -12.73
C ASP A 100 17.29 -17.49 -13.22
N LYS A 101 17.90 -18.47 -12.53
CA LYS A 101 19.22 -19.01 -12.88
C LYS A 101 19.33 -19.56 -14.30
N ASP A 102 18.23 -20.03 -14.88
CA ASP A 102 18.16 -20.60 -16.23
C ASP A 102 17.71 -19.55 -17.26
N ASN A 103 17.69 -18.26 -16.88
CA ASN A 103 17.11 -17.15 -17.65
C ASN A 103 15.62 -17.31 -17.97
N THR A 104 14.91 -18.18 -17.25
CA THR A 104 13.47 -18.36 -17.44
C THR A 104 12.72 -17.20 -16.80
N VAL A 105 11.76 -16.63 -17.53
CA VAL A 105 10.92 -15.55 -17.02
C VAL A 105 9.83 -16.13 -16.12
N ARG A 106 9.69 -15.56 -14.93
CA ARG A 106 8.57 -15.81 -14.01
C ARG A 106 7.88 -14.50 -13.67
N LYS A 107 6.56 -14.52 -13.48
CA LYS A 107 5.76 -13.32 -13.19
C LYS A 107 4.99 -13.51 -11.90
N SER A 108 4.98 -12.52 -11.04
CA SER A 108 4.14 -12.53 -9.84
C SER A 108 2.66 -12.33 -10.19
N ILE A 109 1.79 -12.51 -9.19
CA ILE A 109 0.45 -11.90 -9.22
C ILE A 109 0.55 -10.36 -9.23
N VAL A 110 -0.57 -9.68 -9.48
CA VAL A 110 -0.63 -8.22 -9.32
C VAL A 110 -0.84 -7.86 -7.85
N ALA A 111 0.03 -7.03 -7.30
CA ALA A 111 -0.16 -6.38 -6.02
C ALA A 111 -0.54 -4.90 -6.22
N SER A 112 -0.86 -4.22 -5.14
CA SER A 112 -1.24 -2.81 -5.16
C SER A 112 -0.65 -2.03 -3.99
N PHE A 113 -0.73 -0.71 -4.07
CA PHE A 113 -0.58 0.20 -2.95
C PHE A 113 -1.41 1.45 -3.26
N GLU A 114 -1.88 2.14 -2.23
CA GLU A 114 -2.64 3.37 -2.41
C GLU A 114 -1.96 4.54 -1.71
N ILE A 115 -1.81 5.64 -2.45
CA ILE A 115 -1.25 6.87 -1.94
C ILE A 115 -2.28 7.58 -1.08
N GLY A 116 -1.90 7.94 0.14
CA GLY A 116 -2.74 8.67 1.06
C GLY A 116 -2.90 10.15 0.70
N MET A 117 -3.46 10.88 1.66
CA MET A 117 -3.51 12.33 1.60
C MET A 117 -2.08 12.90 1.71
N ARG A 118 -1.73 13.86 0.85
CA ARG A 118 -0.44 14.58 0.89
C ARG A 118 -0.62 16.07 0.70
N GLY A 119 0.34 16.86 1.17
CA GLY A 119 0.33 18.32 1.03
C GLY A 119 -0.91 18.96 1.64
N ASN A 120 -1.41 20.03 1.03
CA ASN A 120 -2.53 20.83 1.54
C ASN A 120 -3.91 20.31 1.11
N ASN A 121 -4.06 18.98 1.04
CA ASN A 121 -5.32 18.35 0.61
C ASN A 121 -6.37 18.21 1.73
N TRP A 122 -6.01 18.56 2.97
CA TRP A 122 -6.96 18.62 4.09
C TRP A 122 -7.97 19.75 3.86
N GLN A 123 -9.25 19.37 3.83
CA GLN A 123 -10.38 20.33 3.78
C GLN A 123 -11.07 20.49 5.14
N GLY A 124 -10.72 19.63 6.11
CA GLY A 124 -11.26 19.68 7.46
C GLY A 124 -10.53 20.71 8.34
N ALA A 125 -11.19 21.11 9.42
CA ALA A 125 -10.57 21.86 10.50
C ALA A 125 -10.54 20.99 11.77
N TRP A 126 -9.58 21.27 12.66
CA TRP A 126 -9.57 20.69 14.00
C TRP A 126 -10.87 21.05 14.73
N ILE A 127 -11.49 20.05 15.36
CA ILE A 127 -12.70 20.21 16.19
C ILE A 127 -12.43 19.67 17.59
N SER A 128 -13.09 20.26 18.58
CA SER A 128 -13.01 19.86 20.00
C SER A 128 -14.34 20.15 20.67
N ASP A 129 -14.64 19.44 21.76
CA ASP A 129 -15.73 19.69 22.69
C ASP A 129 -15.48 20.92 23.59
N ARG A 130 -14.31 21.57 23.45
CA ARG A 130 -13.87 22.79 24.14
C ARG A 130 -13.63 22.62 25.64
N HIS A 131 -13.60 21.39 26.14
CA HIS A 131 -13.21 21.13 27.53
C HIS A 131 -11.69 21.09 27.69
N GLY A 132 -11.20 21.39 28.91
CA GLY A 132 -9.78 21.33 29.24
C GLY A 132 -9.30 19.89 29.45
N ILE A 133 -7.97 19.70 29.52
CA ILE A 133 -7.33 18.38 29.63
C ILE A 133 -7.73 17.57 30.88
N ASP A 134 -8.19 18.24 31.93
CA ASP A 134 -8.63 17.60 33.17
C ASP A 134 -10.05 17.00 33.08
N TYR A 135 -10.78 17.30 32.01
CA TYR A 135 -12.10 16.76 31.75
C TYR A 135 -11.99 15.33 31.21
N LYS A 136 -12.38 14.35 32.04
CA LYS A 136 -12.16 12.92 31.79
C LYS A 136 -13.11 12.25 30.78
N PRO A 137 -14.38 12.64 30.62
CA PRO A 137 -15.27 11.99 29.66
C PRO A 137 -14.74 12.11 28.23
N ALA A 138 -14.76 11.00 27.49
CA ALA A 138 -14.35 11.00 26.08
C ALA A 138 -15.41 11.71 25.22
N PRO A 139 -15.05 12.70 24.40
CA PRO A 139 -16.00 13.39 23.55
C PRO A 139 -16.52 12.49 22.43
N TYR A 140 -17.79 12.68 22.07
CA TYR A 140 -18.44 12.00 20.96
C TYR A 140 -18.77 12.98 19.85
N PHE A 141 -18.25 12.72 18.64
CA PHE A 141 -18.51 13.52 17.45
C PHE A 141 -19.33 12.71 16.43
N ARG A 142 -20.41 13.30 15.92
CA ARG A 142 -21.27 12.68 14.91
C ARG A 142 -21.58 13.62 13.78
N LYS A 143 -21.50 13.11 12.55
CA LYS A 143 -21.92 13.81 11.34
C LYS A 143 -22.76 12.88 10.48
N THR A 144 -23.86 13.41 9.94
CA THR A 144 -24.71 12.73 8.95
C THR A 144 -24.66 13.46 7.63
N PHE A 145 -24.67 12.73 6.54
CA PHE A 145 -24.73 13.28 5.19
C PHE A 145 -25.49 12.33 4.25
N PRO A 146 -26.25 12.84 3.27
CA PRO A 146 -26.95 12.00 2.31
C PRO A 146 -26.00 11.53 1.19
N ILE A 147 -26.20 10.31 0.70
CA ILE A 147 -25.53 9.78 -0.49
C ILE A 147 -26.54 9.76 -1.64
N LYS A 148 -26.28 10.52 -2.71
CA LYS A 148 -27.20 10.66 -3.86
C LYS A 148 -26.85 9.75 -5.04
N GLN A 149 -25.63 9.22 -5.07
CA GLN A 149 -25.11 8.44 -6.20
C GLN A 149 -24.57 7.10 -5.72
N ARG A 150 -24.47 6.14 -6.64
CA ARG A 150 -23.83 4.86 -6.36
C ARG A 150 -22.34 5.06 -6.09
N ILE A 151 -21.88 4.63 -4.92
CA ILE A 151 -20.49 4.75 -4.51
C ILE A 151 -19.67 3.59 -5.10
N LYS A 152 -18.58 3.92 -5.81
CA LYS A 152 -17.58 2.93 -6.26
C LYS A 152 -16.61 2.55 -5.15
N SER A 153 -16.19 3.54 -4.35
CA SER A 153 -15.30 3.39 -3.20
C SER A 153 -15.38 4.60 -2.29
N GLY A 154 -15.14 4.41 -0.98
CA GLY A 154 -14.98 5.50 -0.01
C GLY A 154 -13.68 5.34 0.78
N ARG A 155 -13.13 6.47 1.25
CA ARG A 155 -11.97 6.53 2.15
C ARG A 155 -12.28 7.50 3.28
N VAL A 156 -11.83 7.17 4.48
CA VAL A 156 -11.87 8.07 5.63
C VAL A 156 -10.43 8.33 6.05
N TYR A 157 -10.06 9.59 6.09
CA TYR A 157 -8.79 10.06 6.64
C TYR A 157 -9.10 10.72 7.97
N VAL A 158 -8.48 10.21 9.04
CA VAL A 158 -8.70 10.68 10.41
C VAL A 158 -7.34 11.00 11.00
N ALA A 159 -7.22 12.17 11.59
CA ALA A 159 -6.10 12.54 12.44
C ALA A 159 -6.69 13.07 13.75
N VAL A 160 -6.16 12.62 14.90
CA VAL A 160 -6.60 13.10 16.22
C VAL A 160 -5.42 13.40 17.11
N ALA A 161 -5.57 14.39 17.99
CA ALA A 161 -4.67 14.63 19.10
C ALA A 161 -5.16 13.82 20.30
N GLY A 162 -4.80 12.53 20.36
CA GLY A 162 -5.30 11.59 21.36
C GLY A 162 -5.59 10.23 20.72
N LEU A 163 -6.71 9.62 21.10
CA LEU A 163 -7.16 8.34 20.57
C LEU A 163 -8.58 8.48 20.00
N TYR A 164 -8.92 7.67 19.00
CA TYR A 164 -10.27 7.59 18.44
C TYR A 164 -10.73 6.16 18.24
N GLU A 165 -12.05 6.02 18.23
CA GLU A 165 -12.75 4.89 17.65
C GLU A 165 -13.72 5.43 16.59
N LEU A 166 -13.65 4.89 15.37
CA LEU A 166 -14.51 5.30 14.27
C LEU A 166 -15.58 4.24 14.03
N SER A 167 -16.83 4.70 13.92
CA SER A 167 -17.95 3.88 13.48
C SER A 167 -18.68 4.54 12.31
N MET A 168 -19.16 3.73 11.37
CA MET A 168 -19.96 4.16 10.22
C MET A 168 -21.24 3.34 10.19
N ASN A 169 -22.40 4.01 10.13
CA ASN A 169 -23.72 3.38 10.11
C ASN A 169 -23.97 2.37 11.26
N GLY A 170 -23.39 2.64 12.43
CA GLY A 170 -23.54 1.79 13.62
C GLY A 170 -22.49 0.68 13.75
N GLU A 171 -21.67 0.45 12.73
CA GLU A 171 -20.61 -0.56 12.74
C GLU A 171 -19.24 0.08 12.95
N LYS A 172 -18.40 -0.53 13.79
CA LYS A 172 -17.02 -0.10 14.01
C LYS A 172 -16.19 -0.32 12.75
N ILE A 173 -15.39 0.68 12.36
CA ILE A 173 -14.47 0.63 11.23
C ILE A 173 -13.06 0.25 11.72
N GLY A 174 -12.49 -0.79 11.09
CA GLY A 174 -11.16 -1.31 11.45
C GLY A 174 -11.17 -2.23 12.67
N ASN A 175 -10.09 -2.98 12.85
CA ASN A 175 -9.86 -3.85 14.01
C ASN A 175 -8.81 -3.28 14.98
N HIS A 176 -8.27 -2.10 14.67
CA HIS A 176 -7.29 -1.43 15.51
C HIS A 176 -7.92 -0.91 16.79
N ARG A 177 -7.11 -0.89 17.85
CA ARG A 177 -7.44 -0.32 19.16
C ARG A 177 -6.32 0.65 19.52
N LEU A 178 -6.68 1.75 20.16
CA LEU A 178 -5.73 2.84 20.48
C LEU A 178 -5.14 3.51 19.22
N ASP A 179 -5.97 3.75 18.21
CA ASP A 179 -5.58 4.54 17.05
C ASP A 179 -5.70 6.05 17.33
N PRO A 180 -4.82 6.89 16.75
CA PRO A 180 -3.56 6.52 16.12
C PRO A 180 -2.53 6.04 17.15
N THR A 181 -1.54 5.29 16.69
CA THR A 181 -0.35 4.99 17.50
C THR A 181 0.27 6.30 18.00
N TYR A 182 0.75 6.33 19.25
CA TYR A 182 1.33 7.53 19.85
C TYR A 182 2.48 8.09 18.99
N THR A 183 2.37 9.37 18.65
CA THR A 183 3.46 10.16 18.09
C THR A 183 3.66 11.44 18.89
N ARG A 184 4.81 12.08 18.69
CA ARG A 184 5.03 13.45 19.14
C ARG A 184 4.12 14.38 18.34
N PHE A 185 2.92 14.65 18.88
CA PHE A 185 1.87 15.43 18.22
C PHE A 185 2.30 16.85 17.84
N ASP A 186 3.30 17.42 18.52
CA ASP A 186 3.94 18.71 18.20
C ASP A 186 4.78 18.67 16.91
N ARG A 187 5.13 17.48 16.43
CA ARG A 187 5.98 17.28 15.23
C ARG A 187 5.33 16.47 14.13
N ARG A 188 4.48 15.52 14.50
CA ARG A 188 3.81 14.60 13.57
C ARG A 188 2.53 14.09 14.19
N THR A 189 1.41 14.37 13.55
CA THR A 189 0.14 13.70 13.81
C THR A 189 -0.07 12.65 12.73
N LEU A 190 -0.47 11.45 13.14
CA LEU A 190 -0.86 10.37 12.24
C LEU A 190 -2.34 10.46 11.87
#